data_AF-A0A2W4QZN3-F1
#
_entry.id   AF-A0A2W4QZN3-F1
#
_cell.length_a   1.000
_cell.length_b   1.000
_cell.length_c   1.000
_cell.angle_alpha   90.00
_cell.angle_beta   90.00
_cell.angle_gamma   90.00
#
_symmetry.space_group_name_H-M   'P 1'
#
loop_
_entity.id
_entity.type
_entity.pdbx_description
1 polymer ?
#
loop_
_entity_poly.entity_id
_entity_poly.type
_entity_poly.pdbx_seq_one_letter_code
_entity_poly.pdbx_strand_id
1 'polypeptide(L)'
;YQDADLEWIRNGLRAADLELLEIAPDGLPGGIGLAIERWVGVLDTEAARGGGQLAYYWRTVTRKRRVVHGAELVGRATLVAGLCAALVLCFSPFIGLARMQLPLVIMMGLLPLASGILEAYVQKSADRELARQYAYMYRLFDEARARLRNAESENEQRAVLHALGRAALAEHATWVLLNRDRKLRHMGGH
;
A
#
# COMPACT_ATOMS: atom_id res chain seq x y z
N TYR A 1 0.54 -16.71 -19.20
CA TYR A 1 0.83 -15.29 -18.90
C TYR A 1 1.77 -15.10 -17.71
N GLN A 2 1.80 -16.00 -16.71
CA GLN A 2 2.70 -15.92 -15.53
C GLN A 2 4.19 -16.17 -15.83
N ASP A 3 4.53 -16.97 -16.84
CA ASP A 3 5.93 -17.17 -17.26
C ASP A 3 6.54 -15.89 -17.83
N ALA A 4 5.74 -15.09 -18.53
CA ALA A 4 6.18 -13.80 -19.06
C ALA A 4 6.57 -12.82 -17.94
N ASP A 5 5.88 -12.85 -16.79
CA ASP A 5 6.17 -11.99 -15.64
C ASP A 5 7.52 -12.34 -14.98
N LEU A 6 7.81 -13.61 -14.78
CA LEU A 6 9.09 -14.04 -14.21
C LEU A 6 10.23 -13.96 -15.23
N GLU A 7 9.91 -14.17 -16.51
CA GLU A 7 10.87 -14.05 -17.60
C GLU A 7 11.34 -12.61 -17.79
N TRP A 8 10.44 -11.61 -17.70
CA TRP A 8 10.87 -10.21 -17.73
C TRP A 8 11.69 -9.84 -16.49
N ILE A 9 11.34 -10.33 -15.29
CA ILE A 9 12.13 -10.05 -14.07
C ILE A 9 13.53 -10.63 -14.21
N ARG A 10 13.64 -11.88 -14.66
CA ARG A 10 14.93 -12.54 -14.87
C ARG A 10 15.75 -11.85 -15.96
N ASN A 11 15.11 -11.47 -17.07
CA ASN A 11 15.79 -10.77 -18.16
C ASN A 11 16.22 -9.35 -17.73
N GLY A 12 15.40 -8.66 -16.93
CA GLY A 12 15.74 -7.36 -16.35
C GLY A 12 16.89 -7.45 -15.35
N LEU A 13 16.89 -8.46 -14.46
CA LEU A 13 18.02 -8.72 -13.55
C LEU A 13 19.30 -9.05 -14.31
N ARG A 14 19.22 -9.87 -15.37
CA ARG A 14 20.38 -10.16 -16.24
C ARG A 14 20.88 -8.93 -16.99
N ALA A 15 19.98 -8.09 -17.48
CA ALA A 15 20.35 -6.84 -18.14
C ALA A 15 21.07 -5.91 -17.16
N ALA A 16 20.56 -5.79 -15.92
CA ALA A 16 21.21 -5.01 -14.88
C ALA A 16 22.58 -5.58 -14.47
N ASP A 17 22.73 -6.90 -14.43
CA ASP A 17 24.01 -7.58 -14.14
C ASP A 17 25.04 -7.35 -15.25
N LEU A 18 24.60 -7.37 -16.51
CA LEU A 18 25.41 -7.03 -17.69
C LEU A 18 25.85 -5.56 -17.66
N GLU A 19 24.95 -4.63 -17.37
CA GLU A 19 25.31 -3.21 -17.19
C GLU A 19 26.31 -3.03 -16.03
N LEU A 20 26.17 -3.80 -14.94
CA LEU A 20 27.11 -3.76 -13.83
C LEU A 20 28.52 -4.20 -14.22
N LEU A 21 28.64 -5.17 -15.12
CA LEU A 21 29.91 -5.67 -15.66
C LEU A 21 30.62 -4.64 -16.56
N GLU A 22 29.87 -3.72 -17.16
CA GLU A 22 30.40 -2.66 -18.04
C GLU A 22 30.85 -1.41 -17.28
N ILE A 23 30.43 -1.24 -16.02
CA ILE A 23 30.81 -0.10 -15.18
C ILE A 23 32.21 -0.31 -14.60
N ALA A 24 33.06 0.72 -14.70
CA ALA A 24 34.39 0.71 -14.08
C ALA A 24 34.30 0.40 -12.57
N PRO A 25 35.27 -0.33 -11.99
CA PRO A 25 35.24 -0.72 -10.57
C PRO A 25 35.15 0.47 -9.60
N ASP A 26 35.55 1.66 -10.06
CA ASP A 26 35.51 2.90 -9.29
C ASP A 26 34.15 3.64 -9.40
N GLY A 27 33.24 3.16 -10.25
CA GLY A 27 31.91 3.73 -10.49
C GLY A 27 31.91 5.01 -11.33
N LEU A 28 30.73 5.58 -11.53
CA LEU A 28 30.58 6.89 -12.16
C LEU A 28 30.93 8.01 -11.14
N PRO A 29 31.72 9.03 -11.53
CA PRO A 29 31.97 10.19 -10.69
C PRO A 29 30.64 10.88 -10.32
N GLY A 30 30.38 11.09 -9.03
CA GLY A 30 29.10 11.65 -8.55
C GLY A 30 27.91 10.68 -8.62
N GLY A 31 28.12 9.41 -8.96
CA GLY A 31 27.07 8.40 -9.05
C GLY A 31 26.32 8.16 -7.74
N ILE A 32 26.98 8.32 -6.60
CA ILE A 32 26.35 8.25 -5.28
C ILE A 32 25.32 9.37 -5.11
N GLY A 33 25.68 10.62 -5.43
CA GLY A 33 24.75 11.75 -5.37
C GLY A 33 23.55 11.56 -6.29
N LEU A 34 23.79 11.07 -7.52
CA LEU A 34 22.73 10.76 -8.48
C LEU A 34 21.80 9.64 -7.97
N ALA A 35 22.34 8.59 -7.35
CA ALA A 35 21.54 7.51 -6.77
C ALA A 35 20.71 8.02 -5.59
N ILE A 36 21.28 8.85 -4.71
CA ILE A 36 20.54 9.47 -3.60
C ILE A 36 19.39 10.33 -4.15
N GLU A 37 19.64 11.17 -5.16
CA GLU A 37 18.60 12.03 -5.74
C GLU A 37 17.54 11.25 -6.51
N ARG A 38 17.94 10.25 -7.31
CA ARG A 38 17.04 9.57 -8.25
C ARG A 38 16.32 8.39 -7.63
N TRP A 39 17.01 7.60 -6.81
CA TRP A 39 16.43 6.39 -6.20
C TRP A 39 15.69 6.76 -4.92
N VAL A 40 16.37 7.41 -3.97
CA VAL A 40 15.74 7.79 -2.69
C VAL A 40 14.86 9.02 -2.89
N GLY A 41 15.46 10.09 -3.42
CA GLY A 41 14.80 11.37 -3.66
C GLY A 41 14.56 12.20 -2.41
N VAL A 42 14.00 13.39 -2.64
CA VAL A 42 13.61 14.32 -1.58
C VAL A 42 12.13 14.15 -1.32
N LEU A 43 11.73 14.10 -0.05
CA LEU A 43 10.34 14.18 0.36
C LEU A 43 10.16 15.36 1.31
N ASP A 44 9.34 16.31 0.89
CA ASP A 44 8.78 17.35 1.72
C ASP A 44 7.31 17.00 1.99
N THR A 45 7.04 16.58 3.22
CA THR A 45 5.71 16.20 3.67
C THR A 45 4.78 17.40 3.82
N GLU A 46 5.31 18.59 4.10
CA GLU A 46 4.50 19.80 4.31
C GLU A 46 4.09 20.43 2.99
N ALA A 47 5.02 20.52 2.03
CA ALA A 47 4.72 21.00 0.69
C ALA A 47 4.03 19.94 -0.21
N ALA A 48 3.88 18.70 0.28
CA ALA A 48 3.44 17.52 -0.49
C ALA A 48 4.23 17.34 -1.82
N ARG A 49 5.47 17.83 -1.85
CA ARG A 49 6.36 17.78 -3.00
C ARG A 49 7.47 16.78 -2.72
N GLY A 50 7.84 16.03 -3.75
CA GLY A 50 8.93 15.08 -3.62
C GLY A 50 9.17 14.29 -4.89
N GLY A 51 10.40 13.81 -5.02
CA GLY A 51 10.89 12.98 -6.11
C GLY A 51 11.33 11.60 -5.62
N GLY A 52 11.76 10.75 -6.54
CA GLY A 52 12.27 9.42 -6.23
C GLY A 52 11.23 8.43 -5.72
N GLN A 53 11.71 7.28 -5.25
CA GLN A 53 10.86 6.17 -4.80
C GLN A 53 10.23 6.46 -3.43
N LEU A 54 10.87 7.29 -2.58
CA LEU A 54 10.32 7.68 -1.28
C LEU A 54 8.97 8.42 -1.44
N ALA A 55 8.91 9.40 -2.34
CA ALA A 55 7.67 10.14 -2.60
C ALA A 55 6.59 9.26 -3.23
N TYR A 56 6.96 8.31 -4.11
CA TYR A 56 6.04 7.35 -4.69
C TYR A 56 5.39 6.46 -3.61
N TYR A 57 6.20 5.90 -2.71
CA TYR A 57 5.70 5.04 -1.64
C TYR A 57 4.84 5.84 -0.65
N TRP A 58 5.24 7.05 -0.29
CA TRP A 58 4.45 7.93 0.57
C TRP A 58 3.07 8.25 -0.02
N ARG A 59 2.98 8.64 -1.30
CA ARG A 59 1.69 8.92 -1.97
C ARG A 59 0.81 7.69 -2.05
N THR A 60 1.41 6.52 -2.29
CA THR A 60 0.66 5.27 -2.41
C THR A 60 0.10 4.82 -1.07
N VAL A 61 0.89 4.93 0.01
CA VAL A 61 0.46 4.63 1.38
C VAL A 61 -0.66 5.57 1.82
N THR A 62 -0.49 6.88 1.63
CA THR A 62 -1.50 7.88 2.02
C THR A 62 -2.82 7.68 1.26
N ARG A 63 -2.77 7.39 -0.05
CA ARG A 63 -3.97 7.08 -0.85
C ARG A 63 -4.67 5.82 -0.34
N LYS A 64 -3.93 4.73 -0.14
CA LYS A 64 -4.52 3.46 0.33
C LYS A 64 -5.08 3.57 1.75
N ARG A 65 -4.42 4.30 2.64
CA ARG A 65 -4.90 4.52 4.02
C ARG A 65 -6.25 5.24 4.04
N ARG A 66 -6.46 6.26 3.21
CA ARG A 66 -7.74 6.99 3.11
C ARG A 66 -8.89 6.08 2.66
N VAL A 67 -8.66 5.23 1.68
CA VAL A 67 -9.69 4.29 1.17
C VAL A 67 -10.10 3.30 2.27
N VAL A 68 -9.12 2.72 2.98
CA VAL A 68 -9.39 1.78 4.07
C VAL A 68 -10.13 2.46 5.23
N HIS A 69 -9.67 3.65 5.66
CA HIS A 69 -10.33 4.38 6.76
C HIS A 69 -11.73 4.86 6.35
N GLY A 70 -11.94 5.26 5.10
CA GLY A 70 -13.25 5.64 4.58
C GLY A 70 -14.24 4.48 4.63
N ALA A 71 -13.82 3.28 4.23
CA ALA A 71 -14.64 2.08 4.32
C ALA A 71 -15.02 1.72 5.77
N GLU A 72 -14.08 1.83 6.71
CA GLU A 72 -14.35 1.61 8.15
C GLU A 72 -15.33 2.65 8.73
N LEU A 73 -15.24 3.90 8.27
CA LEU A 73 -16.13 4.97 8.73
C LEU A 73 -17.57 4.80 8.20
N VAL A 74 -17.71 4.40 6.92
CA VAL A 74 -19.01 4.00 6.33
C VAL A 74 -19.57 2.78 7.06
N GLY A 75 -18.69 1.83 7.40
CA GLY A 75 -18.88 0.73 8.34
C GLY A 75 -19.68 1.13 9.58
N ARG A 76 -19.08 2.01 10.38
CA ARG A 76 -19.67 2.52 11.62
C ARG A 76 -20.92 3.38 11.41
N ALA A 77 -20.92 4.25 10.41
CA ALA A 77 -22.02 5.20 10.19
C ALA A 77 -23.34 4.49 9.87
N THR A 78 -23.28 3.41 9.09
CA THR A 78 -24.45 2.59 8.73
C THR A 78 -24.99 1.78 9.91
N LEU A 79 -24.13 1.28 10.81
CA LEU A 79 -24.55 0.63 12.05
C LEU A 79 -25.30 1.61 12.97
N VAL A 80 -24.74 2.81 13.16
CA VAL A 80 -25.38 3.87 13.95
C VAL A 80 -26.70 4.31 13.31
N ALA A 81 -26.74 4.46 11.98
CA ALA A 81 -27.95 4.78 11.26
C ALA A 81 -29.04 3.70 11.42
N GLY A 82 -28.67 2.41 11.35
CA GLY A 82 -29.58 1.29 11.60
C GLY A 82 -30.12 1.30 13.04
N LEU A 83 -29.26 1.56 14.03
CA LEU A 83 -29.68 1.69 15.43
C LEU A 83 -30.65 2.87 15.64
N CYS A 84 -30.36 4.03 15.06
CA CYS A 84 -31.25 5.18 15.11
C CYS A 84 -32.60 4.90 14.43
N ALA A 85 -32.61 4.21 13.28
CA ALA A 85 -33.83 3.81 12.60
C ALA A 85 -34.67 2.84 13.46
N ALA A 86 -34.03 1.89 14.15
CA ALA A 86 -34.69 0.98 15.09
C ALA A 86 -35.35 1.75 16.25
N LEU A 87 -34.65 2.74 16.81
CA LEU A 87 -35.21 3.61 17.86
C LEU A 87 -36.41 4.41 17.36
N VAL A 88 -36.32 5.03 16.18
CA VAL A 88 -37.45 5.77 15.56
C VAL A 88 -38.65 4.86 15.33
N LEU A 89 -38.43 3.62 14.90
CA LEU A 89 -39.50 2.63 14.72
C LEU A 89 -40.14 2.24 16.05
N CYS A 90 -39.35 2.09 17.12
CA CYS A 90 -39.86 1.80 18.47
C CYS A 90 -40.80 2.91 18.98
N PHE A 91 -40.49 4.18 18.69
CA PHE A 91 -41.32 5.32 19.06
C PHE A 91 -42.37 5.71 18.00
N SER A 92 -42.36 5.08 16.83
CA SER A 92 -43.31 5.30 15.72
C SER A 92 -44.79 5.40 16.14
N PRO A 93 -45.33 4.54 17.04
CA PRO A 93 -46.73 4.65 17.49
C PRO A 93 -47.04 5.96 18.23
N PHE A 94 -46.05 6.65 18.79
CA PHE A 94 -46.22 7.95 19.45
C PHE A 94 -46.09 9.14 18.51
N ILE A 95 -45.47 8.97 17.33
CA ILE A 95 -45.08 10.08 16.43
C ILE A 95 -45.93 10.10 15.14
N GLY A 96 -46.74 9.07 14.87
CA GLY A 96 -47.68 9.06 13.75
C GLY A 96 -47.07 8.86 12.35
N LEU A 97 -45.88 8.25 12.27
CA LEU A 97 -45.11 8.05 11.02
C LEU A 97 -45.54 6.81 10.20
N ALA A 98 -46.82 6.45 10.19
CA ALA A 98 -47.32 5.20 9.57
C ALA A 98 -46.91 5.01 8.09
N ARG A 99 -46.88 6.09 7.30
CA ARG A 99 -46.52 6.04 5.87
C ARG A 99 -45.02 5.78 5.62
N MET A 100 -44.16 6.04 6.60
CA MET A 100 -42.70 5.94 6.47
C MET A 100 -42.13 4.66 7.10
N GLN A 101 -42.95 3.84 7.78
CA GLN A 101 -42.50 2.64 8.48
C GLN A 101 -41.84 1.62 7.54
N LEU A 102 -42.47 1.30 6.41
CA LEU A 102 -41.96 0.29 5.47
C LEU A 102 -40.59 0.65 4.85
N PRO A 103 -40.38 1.85 4.27
CA PRO A 103 -39.06 2.21 3.75
C PRO A 103 -37.99 2.33 4.86
N LEU A 104 -38.35 2.76 6.07
CA LEU A 104 -37.40 2.80 7.19
C LEU A 104 -36.95 1.39 7.61
N VAL A 105 -37.88 0.43 7.69
CA VAL A 105 -37.55 -0.98 8.01
C VAL A 105 -36.62 -1.58 6.96
N ILE A 106 -36.87 -1.33 5.68
CA ILE A 106 -36.02 -1.82 4.58
C ILE A 106 -34.63 -1.20 4.66
N MET A 107 -34.52 0.12 4.88
CA MET A 107 -33.22 0.80 5.02
C MET A 107 -32.46 0.37 6.27
N MET A 108 -33.16 0.13 7.39
CA MET A 108 -32.59 -0.37 8.65
C MET A 108 -31.90 -1.72 8.47
N GLY A 109 -32.45 -2.60 7.63
CA GLY A 109 -31.84 -3.91 7.34
C GLY A 109 -30.77 -3.86 6.25
N LEU A 110 -31.04 -3.10 5.17
CA LEU A 110 -30.19 -3.12 3.98
C LEU A 110 -28.86 -2.37 4.16
N LEU A 111 -28.86 -1.23 4.87
CA LEU A 111 -27.67 -0.41 5.06
C LEU A 111 -26.59 -1.13 5.90
N PRO A 112 -26.89 -1.75 7.06
CA PRO A 112 -25.91 -2.52 7.82
C PRO A 112 -25.40 -3.75 7.06
N LEU A 113 -26.28 -4.41 6.29
CA LEU A 113 -25.89 -5.58 5.50
C LEU A 113 -24.88 -5.21 4.41
N ALA A 114 -25.17 -4.17 3.62
CA ALA A 114 -24.27 -3.68 2.57
C ALA A 114 -22.93 -3.21 3.16
N SER A 115 -22.97 -2.58 4.32
CA SER A 115 -21.79 -2.15 5.07
C SER A 115 -20.92 -3.31 5.53
N GLY A 116 -21.51 -4.35 6.14
CA GLY A 116 -20.79 -5.55 6.56
C GLY A 116 -20.15 -6.29 5.38
N ILE A 117 -20.81 -6.30 4.21
CA ILE A 117 -20.24 -6.85 2.97
C ILE A 117 -19.04 -6.02 2.49
N LEU A 118 -19.14 -4.69 2.52
CA LEU A 118 -18.03 -3.81 2.13
C LEU A 118 -16.85 -3.93 3.10
N GLU A 119 -17.10 -3.96 4.40
CA GLU A 119 -16.08 -4.14 5.43
C GLU A 119 -15.41 -5.50 5.29
N ALA A 120 -16.17 -6.58 5.12
CA ALA A 120 -15.63 -7.92 4.88
C ALA A 120 -14.85 -7.99 3.56
N TYR A 121 -15.30 -7.30 2.51
CA TYR A 121 -14.58 -7.20 1.25
C TYR A 121 -13.24 -6.48 1.44
N VAL A 122 -13.21 -5.31 2.12
CA VAL A 122 -11.97 -4.56 2.39
C VAL A 122 -11.04 -5.33 3.34
N GLN A 123 -11.58 -6.05 4.32
CA GLN A 123 -10.85 -6.92 5.24
C GLN A 123 -10.19 -8.08 4.51
N LYS A 124 -10.93 -8.71 3.58
CA LYS A 124 -10.49 -9.88 2.80
C LYS A 124 -9.67 -9.48 1.58
N SER A 125 -9.78 -8.23 1.11
CA SER A 125 -9.08 -7.76 -0.08
C SER A 125 -7.58 -7.72 0.16
N ALA A 126 -6.82 -8.11 -0.88
CA ALA A 126 -5.36 -8.03 -0.92
C ALA A 126 -4.83 -6.60 -0.67
N ASP A 127 -5.71 -5.60 -0.67
CA ASP A 127 -5.41 -4.19 -0.44
C ASP A 127 -4.80 -3.88 0.92
N ARG A 128 -5.19 -4.56 2.00
CA ARG A 128 -4.58 -4.33 3.32
C ARG A 128 -3.17 -4.89 3.42
N GLU A 129 -2.93 -6.03 2.79
CA GLU A 129 -1.59 -6.60 2.71
C GLU A 129 -0.69 -5.72 1.85
N LEU A 130 -1.17 -5.32 0.67
CA LEU A 130 -0.49 -4.35 -0.20
C LEU A 130 -0.21 -3.04 0.55
N ALA A 131 -1.18 -2.49 1.28
CA ALA A 131 -0.99 -1.26 2.04
C ALA A 131 0.09 -1.42 3.12
N ARG A 132 0.16 -2.56 3.81
CA ARG A 132 1.21 -2.88 4.78
C ARG A 132 2.59 -2.96 4.12
N GLN A 133 2.69 -3.63 2.98
CA GLN A 133 3.95 -3.74 2.22
C GLN A 133 4.43 -2.38 1.73
N TYR A 134 3.55 -1.57 1.14
CA TYR A 134 3.89 -0.20 0.74
C TYR A 134 4.31 0.67 1.94
N ALA A 135 3.69 0.48 3.10
CA ALA A 135 4.06 1.20 4.32
C ALA A 135 5.44 0.77 4.86
N TYR A 136 5.77 -0.52 4.75
CA TYR A 136 7.10 -1.03 5.07
C TYR A 136 8.16 -0.42 4.14
N MET A 137 7.93 -0.47 2.83
CA MET A 137 8.84 0.13 1.84
C MET A 137 9.04 1.63 2.08
N TYR A 138 7.96 2.37 2.36
CA TYR A 138 8.08 3.79 2.74
C TYR A 138 9.02 4.00 3.93
N ARG A 139 8.83 3.25 5.03
CA ARG A 139 9.67 3.37 6.24
C ARG A 139 11.13 3.02 5.95
N LEU A 140 11.37 1.98 5.14
CA LEU A 140 12.72 1.56 4.76
C LEU A 140 13.46 2.67 4.01
N PHE A 141 12.81 3.33 3.05
CA PHE A 141 13.39 4.43 2.30
C PHE A 141 13.56 5.70 3.14
N ASP A 142 12.64 5.97 4.07
CA ASP A 142 12.71 7.13 4.96
C ASP A 142 13.87 7.01 5.96
N GLU A 143 14.04 5.82 6.55
CA GLU A 143 15.18 5.50 7.42
C GLU A 143 16.51 5.60 6.65
N ALA A 144 16.58 5.07 5.43
CA ALA A 144 17.77 5.18 4.59
C ALA A 144 18.09 6.64 4.27
N ARG A 145 17.08 7.47 3.98
CA ARG A 145 17.26 8.92 3.78
C ARG A 145 17.82 9.60 5.04
N ALA A 146 17.29 9.26 6.22
CA ALA A 146 17.77 9.82 7.48
C ALA A 146 19.26 9.48 7.71
N ARG A 147 19.66 8.22 7.45
CA ARG A 147 21.06 7.80 7.55
C ARG A 147 21.95 8.47 6.51
N LEU A 148 21.50 8.59 5.26
CA LEU A 148 22.25 9.28 4.20
C LEU A 148 22.51 10.75 4.51
N ARG A 149 21.58 11.43 5.19
CA ARG A 149 21.77 12.82 5.63
C ARG A 149 22.81 12.98 6.73
N ASN A 150 23.00 11.95 7.54
CA ASN A 150 23.94 11.95 8.67
C ASN A 150 25.29 11.31 8.32
N ALA A 151 25.41 10.71 7.13
CA ALA A 151 26.64 10.04 6.70
C ALA A 151 27.73 11.07 6.35
N GLU A 152 28.90 10.90 6.96
CA GLU A 152 30.03 11.84 6.82
C GLU A 152 31.00 11.45 5.70
N SER A 153 30.85 10.23 5.14
CA SER A 153 31.73 9.71 4.10
C SER A 153 30.96 9.07 2.94
N GLU A 154 31.55 9.11 1.74
CA GLU A 154 31.01 8.41 0.56
C GLU A 154 30.94 6.90 0.77
N ASN A 155 31.86 6.32 1.55
CA ASN A 155 31.83 4.89 1.87
C ASN A 155 30.61 4.52 2.71
N GLU A 156 30.25 5.36 3.67
CA GLU A 156 29.05 5.17 4.48
C GLU A 156 27.77 5.35 3.64
N GLN A 157 27.73 6.36 2.78
CA GLN A 157 26.61 6.56 1.86
C GLN A 157 26.42 5.35 0.93
N ARG A 158 27.52 4.83 0.37
CA ARG A 158 27.52 3.61 -0.47
C ARG A 158 27.01 2.40 0.31
N ALA A 159 27.45 2.23 1.55
CA ALA A 159 27.00 1.13 2.40
C ALA A 159 25.49 1.20 2.70
N VAL A 160 24.96 2.40 2.99
CA VAL A 160 23.53 2.62 3.19
C VAL A 160 22.73 2.33 1.91
N LEU A 161 23.18 2.83 0.76
CA LEU A 161 22.52 2.57 -0.53
C LEU A 161 22.53 1.09 -0.89
N HIS A 162 23.65 0.39 -0.66
CA HIS A 162 23.76 -1.04 -0.91
C HIS A 162 22.83 -1.85 0.01
N ALA A 163 22.76 -1.50 1.31
CA ALA A 163 21.85 -2.13 2.26
C ALA A 163 20.38 -1.88 1.89
N LEU A 164 20.03 -0.65 1.50
CA LEU A 164 18.69 -0.29 1.02
C LEU A 164 18.31 -1.10 -0.22
N GLY A 165 19.19 -1.15 -1.23
CA GLY A 165 18.95 -1.91 -2.46
C GLY A 165 18.74 -3.39 -2.20
N ARG A 166 19.58 -4.00 -1.35
CA ARG A 166 19.41 -5.40 -0.93
C ARG A 166 18.07 -5.65 -0.22
N ALA A 167 17.70 -4.79 0.72
CA ALA A 167 16.46 -4.94 1.48
C ALA A 167 15.23 -4.78 0.56
N ALA A 168 15.25 -3.80 -0.34
CA ALA A 168 14.20 -3.59 -1.32
C ALA A 168 14.05 -4.79 -2.28
N LEU A 169 15.18 -5.31 -2.79
CA LEU A 169 15.16 -6.47 -3.69
C LEU A 169 14.62 -7.72 -3.01
N ALA A 170 15.03 -7.97 -1.75
CA ALA A 170 14.54 -9.09 -0.96
C ALA A 170 13.02 -9.02 -0.70
N GLU A 171 12.52 -7.82 -0.37
CA GLU A 171 11.08 -7.60 -0.18
C GLU A 171 10.30 -7.82 -1.48
N HIS A 172 10.80 -7.29 -2.61
CA HIS A 172 10.18 -7.50 -3.92
C HIS A 172 10.17 -8.97 -4.33
N ALA A 173 11.26 -9.71 -4.11
CA ALA A 173 11.32 -11.14 -4.37
C ALA A 173 10.29 -11.91 -3.51
N THR A 174 10.20 -11.56 -2.23
CA THR A 174 9.20 -12.14 -1.31
C THR A 174 7.78 -11.87 -1.79
N TRP A 175 7.50 -10.65 -2.25
CA TRP A 175 6.19 -10.27 -2.77
C TRP A 175 5.80 -11.07 -4.00
N VAL A 176 6.73 -11.25 -4.95
CA VAL A 176 6.52 -12.06 -6.17
C VAL A 176 6.20 -13.52 -5.82
N LEU A 177 6.96 -14.12 -4.90
CA LEU A 177 6.74 -15.50 -4.45
C LEU A 177 5.39 -15.66 -3.73
N LEU A 178 5.05 -14.74 -2.82
CA LEU A 178 3.78 -14.78 -2.09
C LEU A 178 2.57 -14.65 -3.02
N ASN A 179 2.70 -13.89 -4.11
CA ASN A 179 1.63 -13.73 -5.09
C ASN A 179 1.45 -15.00 -5.95
N ARG A 180 2.55 -15.71 -6.23
CA ARG A 180 2.52 -17.03 -6.90
C ARG A 180 1.77 -18.06 -6.06
N ASP A 181 2.09 -18.19 -4.78
CA ASP A 181 1.49 -19.21 -3.92
C ASP A 181 -0.01 -19.00 -3.67
N ARG A 182 -0.47 -17.74 -3.70
CA ARG A 182 -1.90 -17.42 -3.64
C ARG A 182 -2.63 -17.87 -4.90
N LYS A 183 -2.10 -17.59 -6.10
CA LYS A 183 -2.73 -18.00 -7.36
C LYS A 183 -2.77 -19.52 -7.54
N LEU A 184 -1.72 -20.24 -7.14
CA LEU A 184 -1.68 -21.71 -7.23
C LEU A 184 -2.76 -22.38 -6.35
N ARG A 185 -2.96 -21.87 -5.13
CA ARG A 185 -4.01 -22.36 -4.23
C ARG A 185 -5.42 -22.16 -4.78
N HIS A 186 -5.65 -21.13 -5.59
CA HIS A 186 -6.94 -20.90 -6.24
C HIS A 186 -7.17 -21.78 -7.48
N MET A 187 -6.11 -22.25 -8.14
CA MET A 187 -6.21 -23.17 -9.30
C MET A 187 -6.30 -24.65 -8.91
N GLY A 188 -5.80 -25.05 -7.75
CA GLY A 188 -5.86 -26.44 -7.25
C GLY A 188 -7.13 -26.82 -6.49
N GLY A 189 -8.14 -25.95 -6.47
CA GLY A 189 -9.41 -26.12 -5.75
C GLY A 189 -10.62 -26.40 -6.64
N HIS A 190 -10.40 -26.85 -7.87
CA HIS A 190 -11.45 -27.30 -8.81
C HIS A 190 -11.27 -28.78 -9.11
#